data_AF-A0A5J9TED8-F1
#
_entry.id   AF-A0A5J9TED8-F1
#
_cell.length_a   1.000
_cell.length_b   1.000
_cell.length_c   1.000
_cell.angle_alpha   90.00
_cell.angle_beta   90.00
_cell.angle_gamma   90.00
#
_symmetry.space_group_name_H-M   'P 1'
#
loop_
_entity.id
_entity.type
_entity.pdbx_description
1 polymer ?
#
loop_
_entity_poly.entity_id
_entity_poly.type
_entity_poly.pdbx_seq_one_letter_code
_entity_poly.pdbx_strand_id
1 'polypeptide(L)'
;MPPPSVSLHLHLLLLLAAAFASPTPALSKSTLESCSSSTACPALLSYTLYADLKLAELAALFAADPLAILAANSIDFAVPDPADRILPAGLPLRVPVPCACSDGIRKVTSVRYVSRPGDTLASIAASVYGGLTTPDWIRDSNGILDADADAAVDAGTRLFVPLHCACFGGVDSGVPAVYLTHVVAAGETVPAIAKRYRTTANDLMSVNDMATADVAAGDIIVVPLTACASSFPSYTSDVGMTVANGTYAITANRCVQCSCGPGNLDLFCVPAPLADSTCSSMQCSNSSMMLGNFTLMMTSAGCSVTSCSYGGYVNGTILTTLTTSLKPQCPGPHQFPHLMPPPTSSFFETYLGPSPTPMPSEGGVGPQMAGMAPISSPPVNSGPPPSHRHVGDVLALLALCLVANLLW
;
A
#
# COMPACT_ATOMS: atom_id res chain seq x y z
N MET A 1 23.83 22.23 66.28
CA MET A 1 22.80 21.54 65.48
C MET A 1 22.93 22.00 64.03
N PRO A 2 23.51 21.22 63.10
CA PRO A 2 23.35 21.46 61.68
C PRO A 2 22.11 20.71 61.14
N PRO A 3 21.42 21.21 60.10
CA PRO A 3 20.21 20.57 59.56
C PRO A 3 20.56 19.31 58.73
N PRO A 4 19.63 18.34 58.62
CA PRO A 4 19.90 17.06 57.99
C PRO A 4 19.81 17.12 56.45
N SER A 5 20.85 16.62 55.79
CA SER A 5 20.84 15.73 54.62
C SER A 5 19.66 15.79 53.60
N VAL A 6 19.30 16.98 53.12
CA VAL A 6 18.35 17.13 51.99
C VAL A 6 18.95 16.64 50.67
N SER A 7 20.26 16.77 50.50
CA SER A 7 20.97 16.41 49.26
C SER A 7 20.93 14.90 48.96
N LEU A 8 21.02 14.06 50.00
CA LEU A 8 21.04 12.60 49.86
C LEU A 8 19.68 12.05 49.42
N HIS A 9 18.59 12.63 49.91
CA HIS A 9 17.23 12.24 49.53
C HIS A 9 16.90 12.62 48.08
N LEU A 10 17.41 13.76 47.59
CA LEU A 10 17.22 14.19 46.21
C LEU A 10 17.96 13.28 45.21
N HIS A 11 19.16 12.83 45.57
CA HIS A 11 19.94 11.91 44.73
C HIS A 11 19.31 10.50 44.72
N LEU A 12 18.78 10.04 45.85
CA LEU A 12 18.05 8.78 45.94
C LEU A 12 16.75 8.81 45.12
N LEU A 13 16.02 9.93 45.14
CA LEU A 13 14.81 10.13 44.31
C LEU A 13 15.14 10.19 42.81
N LEU A 14 16.24 10.81 42.42
CA LEU A 14 16.68 10.83 41.01
C LEU A 14 17.13 9.45 40.52
N LEU A 15 17.81 8.67 41.36
CA LEU A 15 18.22 7.29 41.05
C LEU A 15 17.01 6.35 40.98
N LEU A 16 16.02 6.52 41.85
CA LEU A 16 14.74 5.79 41.77
C LEU A 16 13.95 6.19 40.52
N ALA A 17 13.88 7.47 40.17
CA ALA A 17 13.21 7.92 38.94
C ALA A 17 13.90 7.41 37.66
N ALA A 18 15.23 7.30 37.65
CA ALA A 18 15.98 6.71 36.53
C ALA A 18 15.81 5.19 36.43
N ALA A 19 15.55 4.49 37.54
CA ALA A 19 15.30 3.04 37.55
C ALA A 19 13.90 2.65 37.03
N PHE A 20 12.94 3.58 37.00
CA PHE A 20 11.59 3.35 36.45
C PHE A 20 11.41 3.85 35.01
N ALA A 21 12.47 4.42 34.40
CA ALA A 21 12.43 4.96 33.03
C ALA A 21 13.16 4.08 32.00
N SER A 22 13.38 2.79 32.30
CA SER A 22 13.69 1.83 31.24
C SER A 22 12.38 1.45 30.54
N PRO A 23 12.15 1.82 29.28
CA PRO A 23 11.02 1.28 28.52
C PRO A 23 11.20 -0.24 28.51
N THR A 24 10.27 -0.96 29.15
CA THR A 24 10.14 -2.39 28.89
C THR A 24 9.98 -2.54 27.37
N PRO A 25 10.74 -3.43 26.70
CA PRO A 25 10.50 -3.67 25.28
C PRO A 25 9.04 -4.08 25.14
N ALA A 26 8.24 -3.24 24.49
CA ALA A 26 6.87 -3.59 24.16
C ALA A 26 6.98 -4.82 23.26
N LEU A 27 6.49 -5.96 23.75
CA LEU A 27 6.49 -7.18 22.97
C LEU A 27 5.57 -6.94 21.76
N SER A 28 6.16 -6.82 20.59
CA SER A 28 5.42 -6.64 19.34
C SER A 28 4.52 -7.86 19.13
N LYS A 29 3.22 -7.61 18.95
CA LYS A 29 2.23 -8.65 18.65
C LYS A 29 2.30 -8.97 17.16
N SER A 30 2.08 -10.24 16.81
CA SER A 30 2.00 -10.66 15.40
C SER A 30 0.80 -11.57 15.19
N THR A 31 0.05 -11.31 14.14
CA THR A 31 -1.00 -12.22 13.67
C THR A 31 -0.37 -13.38 12.90
N LEU A 32 -0.69 -14.61 13.30
CA LEU A 32 -0.17 -15.83 12.69
C LEU A 32 -1.32 -16.69 12.18
N GLU A 33 -1.32 -17.00 10.88
CA GLU A 33 -2.25 -17.96 10.30
C GLU A 33 -1.70 -19.38 10.47
N SER A 34 -2.44 -20.22 11.20
CA SER A 34 -2.18 -21.65 11.27
C SER A 34 -2.59 -22.34 9.97
N CYS A 35 -1.82 -23.32 9.51
CA CYS A 35 -2.06 -24.00 8.25
C CYS A 35 -1.75 -25.50 8.29
N SER A 36 -2.40 -26.25 7.40
CA SER A 36 -2.19 -27.68 7.20
C SER A 36 -1.93 -28.06 5.73
N SER A 37 -2.36 -27.22 4.77
CA SER A 37 -2.15 -27.44 3.34
C SER A 37 -0.80 -26.88 2.90
N SER A 38 -0.03 -27.64 2.13
CA SER A 38 1.25 -27.18 1.56
C SER A 38 1.09 -26.18 0.38
N THR A 39 -0.13 -25.97 -0.13
CA THR A 39 -0.38 -25.09 -1.28
C THR A 39 -0.11 -23.63 -0.94
N ALA A 40 0.79 -22.99 -1.69
CA ALA A 40 1.06 -21.57 -1.56
C ALA A 40 -0.10 -20.71 -2.08
N CYS A 41 -0.30 -19.55 -1.47
CA CYS A 41 -1.33 -18.59 -1.85
C CYS A 41 -0.70 -17.21 -2.08
N PRO A 42 -1.34 -16.36 -2.90
CA PRO A 42 -0.88 -14.99 -3.10
C PRO A 42 -1.12 -14.16 -1.83
N ALA A 43 -0.06 -13.51 -1.35
CA ALA A 43 -0.12 -12.52 -0.27
C ALA A 43 0.69 -11.29 -0.65
N LEU A 44 0.47 -10.19 0.07
CA LEU A 44 1.22 -8.95 -0.09
C LEU A 44 1.95 -8.60 1.21
N LEU A 45 3.12 -7.98 1.09
CA LEU A 45 3.83 -7.37 2.20
C LEU A 45 3.83 -5.85 2.02
N SER A 46 3.51 -5.11 3.07
CA SER A 46 3.71 -3.67 3.14
C SER A 46 5.15 -3.41 3.53
N TYR A 47 5.93 -2.83 2.62
CA TYR A 47 7.35 -2.61 2.83
C TYR A 47 7.72 -1.16 2.51
N THR A 48 8.58 -0.57 3.33
CA THR A 48 9.13 0.76 3.11
C THR A 48 10.61 0.63 2.81
N LEU A 49 11.08 1.20 1.70
CA LEU A 49 12.49 1.11 1.32
C LEU A 49 13.41 1.73 2.37
N TYR A 50 14.41 0.97 2.84
CA TYR A 50 15.38 1.46 3.83
C TYR A 50 16.47 2.35 3.21
N ALA A 51 16.71 2.24 1.90
CA ALA A 51 17.71 2.97 1.15
C ALA A 51 17.27 3.11 -0.31
N ASP A 52 17.98 3.96 -1.06
CA ASP A 52 17.84 4.02 -2.51
C ASP A 52 18.34 2.69 -3.10
N LEU A 53 17.44 1.96 -3.76
CA LEU A 53 17.74 0.63 -4.31
C LEU A 53 17.25 0.52 -5.74
N LYS A 54 17.95 -0.30 -6.54
CA LYS A 54 17.39 -0.72 -7.83
C LYS A 54 16.18 -1.63 -7.62
N LEU A 55 15.20 -1.56 -8.51
CA LEU A 55 14.04 -2.46 -8.48
C LEU A 55 14.47 -3.94 -8.53
N ALA A 56 15.53 -4.27 -9.29
CA ALA A 56 16.11 -5.61 -9.32
C ALA A 56 16.66 -6.07 -7.95
N GLU A 57 17.28 -5.15 -7.20
CA GLU A 57 17.81 -5.45 -5.87
C GLU A 57 16.68 -5.65 -4.86
N LEU A 58 15.63 -4.82 -4.93
CA LEU A 58 14.41 -5.01 -4.15
C LEU A 58 13.72 -6.35 -4.47
N ALA A 59 13.56 -6.65 -5.75
CA ALA A 59 12.99 -7.91 -6.21
C ALA A 59 13.81 -9.11 -5.71
N ALA A 60 15.14 -9.04 -5.78
CA ALA A 60 16.03 -10.06 -5.25
C ALA A 60 15.89 -10.22 -3.73
N LEU A 61 15.70 -9.12 -2.98
CA LEU A 61 15.52 -9.14 -1.54
C LEU A 61 14.30 -9.96 -1.11
N PHE A 62 13.22 -9.95 -1.89
CA PHE A 62 11.99 -10.70 -1.60
C PHE A 62 11.80 -11.97 -2.44
N ALA A 63 12.77 -12.31 -3.30
CA ALA A 63 12.63 -13.35 -4.33
C ALA A 63 11.34 -13.19 -5.16
N ALA A 64 11.01 -11.94 -5.52
CA ALA A 64 9.83 -11.55 -6.27
C ALA A 64 10.19 -11.12 -7.71
N ASP A 65 9.18 -11.06 -8.59
CA ASP A 65 9.37 -10.52 -9.94
C ASP A 65 9.31 -8.98 -9.93
N PRO A 66 10.28 -8.26 -10.52
CA PRO A 66 10.28 -6.80 -10.59
C PRO A 66 8.98 -6.20 -11.15
N LEU A 67 8.42 -6.81 -12.20
CA LEU A 67 7.20 -6.35 -12.85
C LEU A 67 5.98 -6.57 -11.97
N ALA A 68 5.94 -7.69 -11.23
CA ALA A 68 4.90 -7.95 -10.25
C ALA A 68 4.89 -6.92 -9.11
N ILE A 69 6.06 -6.43 -8.66
CA ILE A 69 6.14 -5.35 -7.66
C ILE A 69 5.53 -4.06 -8.24
N LEU A 70 5.89 -3.66 -9.46
CA LEU A 70 5.30 -2.46 -10.07
C LEU A 70 3.79 -2.59 -10.26
N ALA A 71 3.34 -3.76 -10.74
CA ALA A 71 1.93 -4.07 -10.97
C ALA A 71 1.09 -4.01 -9.67
N ALA A 72 1.60 -4.58 -8.58
CA ALA A 72 0.95 -4.55 -7.27
C ALA A 72 0.82 -3.13 -6.67
N ASN A 73 1.62 -2.18 -7.17
CA ASN A 73 1.61 -0.77 -6.75
C ASN A 73 0.99 0.16 -7.79
N SER A 74 0.47 -0.36 -8.91
CA SER A 74 -0.05 0.44 -10.03
C SER A 74 0.97 1.48 -10.52
N ILE A 75 2.25 1.15 -10.49
CA ILE A 75 3.33 1.97 -11.04
C ILE A 75 3.50 1.58 -12.50
N ASP A 76 3.64 2.56 -13.40
CA ASP A 76 3.82 2.29 -14.83
C ASP A 76 5.03 1.36 -15.07
N PHE A 77 4.72 0.22 -15.68
CA PHE A 77 5.63 -0.88 -15.96
C PHE A 77 5.76 -1.16 -17.46
N ALA A 78 5.27 -0.25 -18.30
CA ALA A 78 5.44 -0.30 -19.76
C ALA A 78 6.78 0.30 -20.23
N VAL A 79 7.62 0.74 -19.30
CA VAL A 79 8.94 1.35 -19.58
C VAL A 79 9.97 0.24 -19.83
N PRO A 80 10.89 0.39 -20.81
CA PRO A 80 11.99 -0.55 -21.00
C PRO A 80 12.90 -0.63 -19.76
N ASP A 81 13.43 -1.83 -19.51
CA ASP A 81 14.37 -2.13 -18.43
C ASP A 81 13.94 -1.66 -17.02
N PRO A 82 12.73 -2.05 -16.55
CA PRO A 82 12.23 -1.61 -15.24
C PRO A 82 13.14 -2.05 -14.08
N ALA A 83 13.92 -3.12 -14.27
CA ALA A 83 14.82 -3.70 -13.30
C ALA A 83 15.94 -2.75 -12.83
N ASP A 84 16.49 -1.91 -13.71
CA ASP A 84 17.60 -1.01 -13.39
C ASP A 84 17.16 0.30 -12.75
N ARG A 85 15.85 0.51 -12.63
CA ARG A 85 15.30 1.73 -12.06
C ARG A 85 15.60 1.83 -10.57
N ILE A 86 16.10 2.99 -10.15
CA ILE A 86 16.32 3.32 -8.74
C ILE A 86 15.02 3.84 -8.13
N LEU A 87 14.64 3.28 -6.99
CA LEU A 87 13.52 3.72 -6.17
C LEU A 87 14.06 4.41 -4.91
N PRO A 88 13.48 5.56 -4.51
CA PRO A 88 13.98 6.33 -3.37
C PRO A 88 13.67 5.66 -2.03
N ALA A 89 14.57 5.85 -1.06
CA ALA A 89 14.35 5.49 0.33
C ALA A 89 13.04 6.09 0.88
N GLY A 90 12.39 5.38 1.79
CA GLY A 90 11.12 5.81 2.40
C GLY A 90 9.88 5.61 1.52
N LEU A 91 10.04 5.12 0.27
CA LEU A 91 8.89 4.81 -0.59
C LEU A 91 8.14 3.57 -0.05
N PRO A 92 6.84 3.68 0.27
CA PRO A 92 6.02 2.53 0.63
C PRO A 92 5.61 1.75 -0.61
N LEU A 93 5.79 0.44 -0.56
CA LEU A 93 5.52 -0.50 -1.63
C LEU A 93 4.77 -1.72 -1.10
N ARG A 94 3.92 -2.29 -1.94
CA ARG A 94 3.31 -3.61 -1.79
C ARG A 94 4.16 -4.62 -2.54
N VAL A 95 4.67 -5.63 -1.84
CA VAL A 95 5.51 -6.67 -2.44
C VAL A 95 4.70 -7.97 -2.51
N PRO A 96 4.40 -8.51 -3.71
CA PRO A 96 3.74 -9.80 -3.84
C PRO A 96 4.69 -10.93 -3.49
N VAL A 97 4.22 -11.84 -2.64
CA VAL A 97 4.99 -12.99 -2.16
C VAL A 97 4.13 -14.26 -2.15
N PRO A 98 4.72 -15.43 -2.46
CA PRO A 98 4.05 -16.70 -2.27
C PRO A 98 4.05 -17.05 -0.78
N CYS A 99 2.86 -17.12 -0.17
CA CYS A 99 2.71 -17.48 1.22
C CYS A 99 2.47 -18.99 1.36
N ALA A 100 3.47 -19.72 1.83
CA ALA A 100 3.45 -21.18 1.93
C ALA A 100 3.25 -21.64 3.38
N CYS A 101 2.74 -22.85 3.55
CA CYS A 101 2.66 -23.47 4.86
C CYS A 101 3.99 -24.17 5.19
N SER A 102 4.59 -23.82 6.33
CA SER A 102 5.79 -24.47 6.83
C SER A 102 5.77 -24.46 8.36
N ASP A 103 6.00 -25.63 8.96
CA ASP A 103 5.97 -25.82 10.42
C ASP A 103 4.61 -25.45 11.05
N GLY A 104 3.52 -25.68 10.32
CA GLY A 104 2.14 -25.42 10.78
C GLY A 104 1.72 -23.95 10.73
N ILE A 105 2.58 -23.04 10.27
CA ILE A 105 2.31 -21.61 10.17
C ILE A 105 2.56 -21.13 8.74
N ARG A 106 1.74 -20.18 8.27
CA ARG A 106 1.96 -19.49 7.00
C ARG A 106 3.15 -18.54 7.09
N LYS A 107 4.12 -18.71 6.18
CA LYS A 107 5.28 -17.84 6.07
C LYS A 107 5.84 -17.81 4.65
N VAL A 108 6.56 -16.75 4.32
CA VAL A 108 7.33 -16.67 3.08
C VAL A 108 8.60 -17.49 3.27
N THR A 109 8.83 -18.47 2.41
CA THR A 109 9.98 -19.41 2.51
C THR A 109 10.99 -19.26 1.37
N SER A 110 10.75 -18.38 0.40
CA SER A 110 11.59 -18.17 -0.77
C SER A 110 12.78 -17.24 -0.51
N VAL A 111 12.71 -16.41 0.52
CA VAL A 111 13.67 -15.34 0.76
C VAL A 111 15.02 -15.87 1.27
N ARG A 112 16.10 -15.43 0.63
CA ARG A 112 17.48 -15.72 1.03
C ARG A 112 18.28 -14.43 1.05
N TYR A 113 18.91 -14.13 2.17
CA TYR A 113 19.73 -12.94 2.34
C TYR A 113 21.21 -13.32 2.43
N VAL A 114 22.08 -12.53 1.81
CA VAL A 114 23.53 -12.68 1.94
C VAL A 114 24.05 -11.56 2.83
N SER A 115 24.58 -11.91 4.00
CA SER A 115 25.06 -10.95 4.99
C SER A 115 26.19 -10.08 4.44
N ARG A 116 26.13 -8.79 4.76
CA ARG A 116 27.15 -7.79 4.49
C ARG A 116 28.03 -7.59 5.73
N PRO A 117 29.24 -7.03 5.57
CA PRO A 117 30.09 -6.70 6.71
C PRO A 117 29.36 -5.77 7.70
N GLY A 118 29.29 -6.19 8.96
CA GLY A 118 28.63 -5.43 10.04
C GLY A 118 27.13 -5.73 10.21
N ASP A 119 26.54 -6.60 9.38
CA ASP A 119 25.16 -7.02 9.57
C ASP A 119 25.01 -7.84 10.86
N THR A 120 23.98 -7.53 11.63
CA THR A 120 23.48 -8.32 12.76
C THR A 120 22.09 -8.86 12.44
N LEU A 121 21.63 -9.91 13.13
CA LEU A 121 20.26 -10.41 12.94
C LEU A 121 19.22 -9.33 13.28
N ALA A 122 19.49 -8.50 14.29
CA ALA A 122 18.69 -7.32 14.64
C ALA A 122 18.57 -6.33 13.48
N SER A 123 19.70 -5.92 12.89
CA SER A 123 19.71 -4.95 11.78
C SER A 123 19.04 -5.50 10.52
N ILE A 124 19.21 -6.78 10.22
CA ILE A 124 18.57 -7.44 9.07
C ILE A 124 17.04 -7.44 9.27
N ALA A 125 16.56 -7.87 10.43
CA ALA A 125 15.12 -7.92 10.70
C ALA A 125 14.48 -6.53 10.71
N ALA A 126 15.03 -5.60 11.49
CA ALA A 126 14.42 -4.29 11.73
C ALA A 126 14.64 -3.30 10.58
N SER A 127 15.86 -3.22 10.03
CA SER A 127 16.21 -2.22 9.01
C SER A 127 16.03 -2.74 7.59
N VAL A 128 16.61 -3.91 7.26
CA VAL A 128 16.56 -4.44 5.89
C VAL A 128 15.15 -4.92 5.52
N TYR A 129 14.50 -5.68 6.40
CA TYR A 129 13.14 -6.20 6.17
C TYR A 129 12.04 -5.39 6.87
N GLY A 130 12.36 -4.24 7.46
CA GLY A 130 11.37 -3.31 8.01
C GLY A 130 10.49 -3.89 9.12
N GLY A 131 10.98 -4.88 9.86
CA GLY A 131 10.23 -5.54 10.94
C GLY A 131 9.26 -6.64 10.47
N LEU A 132 9.30 -7.06 9.19
CA LEU A 132 8.48 -8.17 8.68
C LEU A 132 8.87 -9.54 9.25
N THR A 133 9.95 -9.60 10.01
CA THR A 133 10.51 -10.77 10.68
C THR A 133 11.18 -10.34 11.98
N THR A 134 11.58 -11.30 12.82
CA THR A 134 12.28 -11.05 14.07
C THR A 134 13.67 -11.70 14.06
N PRO A 135 14.64 -11.17 14.83
CA PRO A 135 15.98 -11.74 14.89
C PRO A 135 15.98 -13.19 15.37
N ASP A 136 15.13 -13.49 16.36
CA ASP A 136 14.93 -14.84 16.88
C ASP A 136 14.41 -15.79 15.79
N TRP A 137 13.45 -15.35 14.98
CA TRP A 137 12.89 -16.21 13.94
C TRP A 137 13.90 -16.50 12.82
N ILE A 138 14.74 -15.52 12.46
CA ILE A 138 15.87 -15.75 11.55
C ILE A 138 16.85 -16.74 12.20
N ARG A 139 17.26 -16.51 13.46
CA ARG A 139 18.21 -17.37 14.17
C ARG A 139 17.76 -18.82 14.20
N ASP A 140 16.53 -19.06 14.67
CA ASP A 140 15.95 -20.39 14.84
C ASP A 140 15.78 -21.10 13.49
N SER A 141 15.38 -20.37 12.45
CA SER A 141 15.21 -20.94 11.10
C SER A 141 16.52 -21.28 10.40
N ASN A 142 17.66 -20.78 10.89
CA ASN A 142 18.99 -21.11 10.37
C ASN A 142 19.77 -22.05 11.30
N GLY A 143 19.18 -22.54 12.39
CA GLY A 143 19.85 -23.42 13.34
C GLY A 143 21.05 -22.78 14.04
N ILE A 144 21.05 -21.45 14.17
CA ILE A 144 22.14 -20.70 14.82
C ILE A 144 21.89 -20.73 16.32
N LEU A 145 22.50 -21.67 17.03
CA LEU A 145 22.31 -21.83 18.48
C LEU A 145 23.12 -20.78 19.26
N ASP A 146 22.54 -20.25 20.34
CA ASP A 146 23.20 -19.37 21.33
C ASP A 146 23.87 -18.09 20.78
N ALA A 147 23.52 -17.66 19.55
CA ALA A 147 24.00 -16.40 19.00
C ALA A 147 23.20 -15.23 19.57
N ASP A 148 23.93 -14.27 20.12
CA ASP A 148 23.41 -12.94 20.42
C ASP A 148 22.87 -12.31 19.12
N ALA A 149 21.63 -11.82 19.16
CA ALA A 149 20.98 -11.20 18.01
C ALA A 149 21.71 -9.93 17.52
N ASP A 150 22.48 -9.31 18.42
CA ASP A 150 23.30 -8.14 18.17
C ASP A 150 24.74 -8.49 17.78
N ALA A 151 25.12 -9.78 17.81
CA ALA A 151 26.40 -10.20 17.29
C ALA A 151 26.43 -10.07 15.76
N ALA A 152 27.59 -9.64 15.24
CA ALA A 152 27.82 -9.56 13.82
C ALA A 152 27.79 -10.96 13.20
N VAL A 153 27.05 -11.08 12.10
CA VAL A 153 27.04 -12.25 11.24
C VAL A 153 28.22 -12.15 10.27
N ASP A 154 28.97 -13.24 10.10
CA ASP A 154 30.07 -13.30 9.14
C ASP A 154 29.59 -12.90 7.74
N ALA A 155 30.33 -12.02 7.06
CA ALA A 155 29.97 -11.54 5.73
C ALA A 155 29.95 -12.69 4.70
N GLY A 156 28.97 -12.68 3.80
CA GLY A 156 28.77 -13.73 2.80
C GLY A 156 27.95 -14.93 3.28
N THR A 157 27.54 -14.96 4.55
CA THR A 157 26.64 -15.98 5.09
C THR A 157 25.29 -15.89 4.42
N ARG A 158 24.79 -17.02 3.92
CA ARG A 158 23.47 -17.13 3.29
C ARG A 158 22.44 -17.50 4.35
N LEU A 159 21.60 -16.56 4.72
CA LEU A 159 20.55 -16.73 5.71
C LEU A 159 19.19 -16.98 5.04
N PHE A 160 18.46 -17.97 5.54
CA PHE A 160 17.02 -18.11 5.33
C PHE A 160 16.28 -17.06 6.15
N VAL A 161 15.49 -16.20 5.50
CA VAL A 161 14.75 -15.16 6.22
C VAL A 161 13.25 -15.44 6.08
N PRO A 162 12.60 -16.03 7.10
CA PRO A 162 11.15 -16.20 7.08
C PRO A 162 10.47 -14.83 7.23
N LEU A 163 9.43 -14.58 6.44
CA LEU A 163 8.60 -13.37 6.59
C LEU A 163 7.17 -13.77 6.94
N HIS A 164 6.53 -12.96 7.78
CA HIS A 164 5.13 -13.14 8.14
C HIS A 164 4.25 -12.92 6.92
N CYS A 165 3.30 -13.82 6.68
CA CYS A 165 2.27 -13.69 5.65
C CYS A 165 1.02 -14.45 6.06
N ALA A 166 -0.11 -14.06 5.49
CA ALA A 166 -1.38 -14.75 5.65
C ALA A 166 -2.20 -14.62 4.36
N CYS A 167 -3.17 -15.51 4.21
CA CYS A 167 -4.10 -15.56 3.08
C CYS A 167 -5.53 -15.91 3.48
N PHE A 168 -5.77 -16.56 4.63
CA PHE A 168 -7.10 -16.94 5.15
C PHE A 168 -8.07 -17.48 4.09
N GLY A 169 -7.59 -18.33 3.17
CA GLY A 169 -8.40 -18.91 2.09
C GLY A 169 -8.79 -17.96 0.95
N GLY A 170 -8.28 -16.72 0.94
CA GLY A 170 -8.48 -15.73 -0.14
C GLY A 170 -9.86 -15.09 -0.14
N VAL A 171 -10.58 -15.12 0.97
CA VAL A 171 -11.95 -14.62 1.10
C VAL A 171 -12.12 -13.93 2.45
N ASP A 172 -12.63 -12.70 2.42
CA ASP A 172 -13.04 -11.95 3.61
C ASP A 172 -14.54 -11.67 3.53
N SER A 173 -15.29 -12.05 4.58
CA SER A 173 -16.75 -11.85 4.65
C SER A 173 -17.53 -12.31 3.40
N GLY A 174 -17.07 -13.37 2.73
CA GLY A 174 -17.69 -13.93 1.53
C GLY A 174 -17.32 -13.26 0.21
N VAL A 175 -16.41 -12.28 0.22
CA VAL A 175 -15.90 -11.57 -0.96
C VAL A 175 -14.42 -11.92 -1.16
N PRO A 176 -13.92 -12.07 -2.42
CA PRO A 176 -12.51 -12.33 -2.64
C PRO A 176 -11.61 -11.26 -2.01
N ALA A 177 -10.54 -11.71 -1.37
CA ALA A 177 -9.60 -10.85 -0.68
C ALA A 177 -8.15 -11.30 -0.89
N VAL A 178 -7.24 -10.33 -0.91
CA VAL A 178 -5.80 -10.53 -0.78
C VAL A 178 -5.37 -9.90 0.52
N TYR A 179 -4.58 -10.62 1.29
CA TYR A 179 -4.15 -10.15 2.60
C TYR A 179 -2.77 -9.51 2.52
N LEU A 180 -2.66 -8.34 3.14
CA LEU A 180 -1.44 -7.53 3.20
C LEU A 180 -0.89 -7.57 4.63
N THR A 181 0.31 -8.11 4.82
CA THR A 181 1.02 -8.01 6.10
C THR A 181 1.60 -6.62 6.26
N HIS A 182 1.31 -5.98 7.38
CA HIS A 182 1.67 -4.59 7.67
C HIS A 182 2.29 -4.48 9.05
N VAL A 183 3.49 -3.89 9.11
CA VAL A 183 4.17 -3.55 10.36
C VAL A 183 3.72 -2.15 10.78
N VAL A 184 3.10 -2.05 11.95
CA VAL A 184 2.53 -0.81 12.48
C VAL A 184 3.65 0.18 12.77
N ALA A 185 3.58 1.36 12.17
CA ALA A 185 4.52 2.45 12.41
C ALA A 185 4.19 3.21 13.70
N ALA A 186 5.16 3.97 14.22
CA ALA A 186 4.97 4.79 15.40
C ALA A 186 3.84 5.82 15.20
N GLY A 187 2.85 5.77 16.08
CA GLY A 187 1.69 6.68 16.07
C GLY A 187 0.56 6.28 15.10
N GLU A 188 0.67 5.16 14.39
CA GLU A 188 -0.46 4.62 13.61
C GLU A 188 -1.56 4.08 14.53
N THR A 189 -2.79 4.11 14.03
CA THR A 189 -3.98 3.58 14.71
C THR A 189 -4.76 2.69 13.76
N VAL A 190 -5.48 1.71 14.29
CA VAL A 190 -6.35 0.80 13.50
C VAL A 190 -7.26 1.55 12.52
N PRO A 191 -7.99 2.63 12.91
CA PRO A 191 -8.82 3.37 11.97
C PRO A 191 -8.03 4.07 10.85
N ALA A 192 -6.83 4.59 11.15
CA ALA A 192 -5.99 5.24 10.15
C ALA A 192 -5.44 4.21 9.13
N ILE A 193 -5.02 3.03 9.60
CA ILE A 193 -4.57 1.92 8.76
C ILE A 193 -5.73 1.42 7.88
N ALA A 194 -6.90 1.18 8.46
CA ALA A 194 -8.08 0.74 7.72
C ALA A 194 -8.44 1.73 6.60
N LYS A 195 -8.46 3.04 6.92
CA LYS A 195 -8.70 4.10 5.94
C LYS A 195 -7.65 4.12 4.82
N ARG A 196 -6.36 3.95 5.14
CA ARG A 196 -5.25 3.92 4.17
C ARG A 196 -5.44 2.81 3.13
N TYR A 197 -5.90 1.64 3.57
CA TYR A 197 -6.09 0.47 2.72
C TYR A 197 -7.51 0.29 2.19
N ARG A 198 -8.40 1.25 2.46
CA ARG A 198 -9.82 1.21 2.05
C ARG A 198 -10.55 -0.04 2.54
N THR A 199 -10.25 -0.45 3.78
CA THR A 199 -10.99 -1.47 4.52
C THR A 199 -11.65 -0.85 5.75
N THR A 200 -12.34 -1.63 6.58
CA THR A 200 -12.96 -1.15 7.82
C THR A 200 -12.13 -1.54 9.03
N ALA A 201 -12.26 -0.76 10.11
CA ALA A 201 -11.62 -1.09 11.39
C ALA A 201 -12.13 -2.44 11.93
N ASN A 202 -13.41 -2.75 11.71
CA ASN A 202 -14.00 -4.01 12.14
C ASN A 202 -13.42 -5.22 11.38
N ASP A 203 -13.31 -5.13 10.06
CA ASP A 203 -12.73 -6.21 9.25
C ASP A 203 -11.25 -6.41 9.61
N LEU A 204 -10.51 -5.30 9.78
CA LEU A 204 -9.13 -5.34 10.23
C LEU A 204 -9.00 -6.01 11.60
N MET A 205 -9.81 -5.60 12.58
CA MET A 205 -9.78 -6.20 13.92
C MET A 205 -10.20 -7.67 13.90
N SER A 206 -11.20 -8.04 13.10
CA SER A 206 -11.71 -9.40 12.97
C SER A 206 -10.65 -10.35 12.40
N VAL A 207 -9.93 -9.93 11.35
CA VAL A 207 -8.87 -10.74 10.72
C VAL A 207 -7.66 -10.95 11.63
N ASN A 208 -7.46 -10.06 12.60
CA ASN A 208 -6.33 -10.10 13.54
C ASN A 208 -6.72 -10.58 14.95
N ASP A 209 -7.94 -11.12 15.11
CA ASP A 209 -8.48 -11.55 16.42
C ASP A 209 -8.33 -10.48 17.52
N MET A 210 -8.50 -9.20 17.16
CA MET A 210 -8.29 -8.08 18.07
C MET A 210 -9.56 -7.77 18.87
N ALA A 211 -9.46 -7.82 20.20
CA ALA A 211 -10.55 -7.42 21.10
C ALA A 211 -10.72 -5.89 21.20
N THR A 212 -9.63 -5.13 21.09
CA THR A 212 -9.61 -3.66 21.11
C THR A 212 -8.81 -3.15 19.92
N ALA A 213 -9.00 -1.88 19.56
CA ALA A 213 -8.31 -1.24 18.44
C ALA A 213 -6.86 -0.78 18.78
N ASP A 214 -6.27 -1.35 19.83
CA ASP A 214 -4.97 -0.96 20.35
C ASP A 214 -3.85 -1.66 19.56
N VAL A 215 -2.96 -0.87 18.98
CA VAL A 215 -1.76 -1.32 18.27
C VAL A 215 -0.54 -0.57 18.78
N ALA A 216 0.60 -1.26 18.84
CA ALA A 216 1.89 -0.69 19.17
C ALA A 216 2.80 -0.64 17.93
N ALA A 217 3.76 0.27 17.94
CA ALA A 217 4.78 0.31 16.90
C ALA A 217 5.56 -1.02 16.86
N GLY A 218 5.72 -1.58 15.66
CA GLY A 218 6.34 -2.89 15.45
C GLY A 218 5.38 -4.07 15.48
N ASP A 219 4.11 -3.89 15.85
CA ASP A 219 3.10 -4.94 15.72
C ASP A 219 2.94 -5.33 14.25
N ILE A 220 2.82 -6.63 13.97
CA ILE A 220 2.61 -7.17 12.63
C ILE A 220 1.15 -7.59 12.51
N ILE A 221 0.38 -6.81 11.76
CA ILE A 221 -1.04 -7.06 11.53
C ILE A 221 -1.29 -7.42 10.06
N VAL A 222 -2.41 -8.06 9.80
CA VAL A 222 -2.83 -8.48 8.46
C VAL A 222 -4.04 -7.65 8.04
N VAL A 223 -3.94 -6.99 6.90
CA VAL A 223 -4.99 -6.13 6.35
C VAL A 223 -5.73 -6.88 5.23
N PRO A 224 -7.05 -7.12 5.33
CA PRO A 224 -7.83 -7.64 4.21
C PRO A 224 -7.99 -6.57 3.14
N LEU A 225 -7.51 -6.83 1.93
CA LEU A 225 -7.77 -6.02 0.75
C LEU A 225 -8.79 -6.72 -0.11
N THR A 226 -9.91 -6.07 -0.41
CA THR A 226 -10.85 -6.56 -1.42
C THR A 226 -10.11 -6.83 -2.72
N ALA A 227 -10.46 -7.90 -3.41
CA ALA A 227 -9.76 -8.35 -4.60
C ALA A 227 -10.71 -8.88 -5.67
N CYS A 228 -10.16 -9.06 -6.87
CA CYS A 228 -10.79 -9.79 -7.95
C CYS A 228 -10.19 -11.20 -7.99
N ALA A 229 -11.02 -12.23 -7.90
CA ALA A 229 -10.58 -13.61 -8.09
C ALA A 229 -10.78 -14.06 -9.53
N SER A 230 -9.79 -14.79 -10.04
CA SER A 230 -9.91 -15.52 -11.30
C SER A 230 -10.82 -16.74 -11.15
N SER A 231 -11.43 -17.14 -12.26
CA SER A 231 -12.21 -18.39 -12.39
C SER A 231 -11.49 -19.40 -13.30
N PHE A 232 -10.15 -19.36 -13.30
CA PHE A 232 -9.35 -20.22 -14.19
C PHE A 232 -9.49 -21.70 -13.80
N PRO A 233 -9.42 -22.62 -14.78
CA PRO A 233 -9.50 -24.06 -14.51
C PRO A 233 -8.39 -24.54 -13.55
N SER A 234 -8.67 -25.59 -12.78
CA SER A 234 -7.76 -26.11 -11.75
C SER A 234 -6.43 -26.68 -12.28
N TYR A 235 -6.34 -26.96 -13.58
CA TYR A 235 -5.14 -27.47 -14.23
C TYR A 235 -4.19 -26.36 -14.72
N THR A 236 -4.57 -25.09 -14.59
CA THR A 236 -3.71 -23.97 -15.00
C THR A 236 -2.70 -23.64 -13.92
N SER A 237 -1.51 -23.16 -14.31
CA SER A 237 -0.45 -22.81 -13.36
C SER A 237 -0.79 -21.58 -12.52
N ASP A 238 -1.73 -20.77 -12.99
CA ASP A 238 -2.20 -19.52 -12.38
C ASP A 238 -3.61 -19.64 -11.78
N VAL A 239 -4.06 -20.87 -11.49
CA VAL A 239 -5.30 -21.13 -10.76
C VAL A 239 -5.33 -20.34 -9.45
N GLY A 240 -6.50 -19.77 -9.14
CA GLY A 240 -6.68 -19.03 -7.89
C GLY A 240 -5.92 -17.71 -7.85
N MET A 241 -5.53 -17.17 -9.01
CA MET A 241 -5.02 -15.81 -9.11
C MET A 241 -6.02 -14.82 -8.51
N THR A 242 -5.53 -13.97 -7.63
CA THR A 242 -6.27 -12.86 -7.04
C THR A 242 -5.48 -11.57 -7.22
N VAL A 243 -6.20 -10.50 -7.54
CA VAL A 243 -5.60 -9.18 -7.78
C VAL A 243 -6.27 -8.19 -6.85
N ALA A 244 -5.48 -7.53 -5.99
CA ALA A 244 -6.01 -6.57 -5.04
C ALA A 244 -6.69 -5.39 -5.74
N ASN A 245 -7.71 -4.82 -5.11
CA ASN A 245 -8.52 -3.78 -5.71
C ASN A 245 -7.68 -2.55 -6.11
N GLY A 246 -7.85 -2.08 -7.35
CA GLY A 246 -7.10 -0.94 -7.89
C GLY A 246 -5.64 -1.25 -8.24
N THR A 247 -5.29 -2.53 -8.39
CA THR A 247 -3.93 -2.98 -8.76
C THR A 247 -3.95 -3.90 -9.97
N TYR A 248 -2.75 -4.30 -10.39
CA TYR A 248 -2.50 -5.20 -11.50
C TYR A 248 -1.73 -6.45 -11.04
N ALA A 249 -1.85 -7.52 -11.82
CA ALA A 249 -1.00 -8.69 -11.74
C ALA A 249 -0.50 -9.10 -13.13
N ILE A 250 0.68 -9.69 -13.17
CA ILE A 250 1.30 -10.19 -14.39
C ILE A 250 1.34 -11.72 -14.33
N THR A 251 0.95 -12.38 -15.42
CA THR A 251 0.93 -13.84 -15.54
C THR A 251 1.38 -14.31 -16.92
N ALA A 252 1.35 -15.63 -17.13
CA ALA A 252 1.70 -16.29 -18.38
C ALA A 252 3.08 -15.85 -18.90
N ASN A 253 4.12 -16.01 -18.06
CA ASN A 253 5.50 -15.61 -18.39
C ASN A 253 5.63 -14.15 -18.87
N ARG A 254 4.91 -13.21 -18.23
CA ARG A 254 4.89 -11.78 -18.55
C ARG A 254 4.14 -11.40 -19.82
N CYS A 255 3.34 -12.30 -20.38
CA CYS A 255 2.55 -12.04 -21.58
C CYS A 255 1.18 -11.43 -21.31
N VAL A 256 0.61 -11.66 -20.12
CA VAL A 256 -0.75 -11.22 -19.78
C VAL A 256 -0.72 -10.33 -18.55
N GLN A 257 -1.39 -9.19 -18.65
CA GLN A 257 -1.64 -8.26 -17.54
C GLN A 257 -3.12 -8.34 -17.17
N CYS A 258 -3.39 -8.62 -15.90
CA CYS A 258 -4.73 -8.60 -15.33
C CYS A 258 -4.88 -7.42 -14.37
N SER A 259 -6.05 -6.79 -14.39
CA SER A 259 -6.41 -5.63 -13.59
C SER A 259 -7.65 -5.92 -12.76
N CYS A 260 -7.70 -5.36 -11.56
CA CYS A 260 -8.89 -5.40 -10.71
C CYS A 260 -9.51 -4.00 -10.62
N GLY A 261 -10.70 -3.85 -11.20
CA GLY A 261 -11.38 -2.55 -11.29
C GLY A 261 -11.89 -2.04 -9.93
N PRO A 262 -11.65 -0.75 -9.58
CA PRO A 262 -12.01 -0.16 -8.29
C PRO A 262 -13.50 -0.18 -7.91
N GLY A 263 -14.39 -0.38 -8.89
CA GLY A 263 -15.85 -0.30 -8.69
C GLY A 263 -16.60 -1.63 -8.84
N ASN A 264 -16.28 -2.42 -9.86
CA ASN A 264 -17.04 -3.64 -10.21
C ASN A 264 -16.41 -4.94 -9.69
N LEU A 265 -15.18 -4.91 -9.18
CA LEU A 265 -14.43 -6.10 -8.74
C LEU A 265 -14.36 -7.21 -9.79
N ASP A 266 -14.41 -6.84 -11.08
CA ASP A 266 -14.22 -7.76 -12.18
C ASP A 266 -12.73 -7.83 -12.55
N LEU A 267 -12.22 -9.06 -12.70
CA LEU A 267 -10.89 -9.30 -13.23
C LEU A 267 -10.91 -9.07 -14.75
N PHE A 268 -10.09 -8.14 -15.23
CA PHE A 268 -9.97 -7.86 -16.65
C PHE A 268 -8.53 -7.98 -17.12
N CYS A 269 -8.29 -8.85 -18.10
CA CYS A 269 -6.95 -9.17 -18.59
C CYS A 269 -6.76 -8.75 -20.05
N VAL A 270 -5.57 -8.23 -20.34
CA VAL A 270 -5.12 -7.76 -21.65
C VAL A 270 -3.70 -8.28 -21.92
N PRO A 271 -3.23 -8.26 -23.18
CA PRO A 271 -1.82 -8.44 -23.48
C PRO A 271 -0.96 -7.46 -22.67
N ALA A 272 0.11 -7.95 -22.06
CA ALA A 272 1.02 -7.11 -21.30
C ALA A 272 1.77 -6.12 -22.24
N PRO A 273 2.12 -4.90 -21.79
CA PRO A 273 2.79 -3.89 -22.61
C PRO A 273 4.15 -4.35 -23.15
N LEU A 274 4.83 -5.20 -22.39
CA LEU A 274 6.14 -5.76 -22.72
C LEU A 274 6.06 -7.19 -23.27
N ALA A 275 4.88 -7.64 -23.70
CA ALA A 275 4.71 -8.95 -24.33
C ALA A 275 5.51 -8.99 -25.64
N ASP A 276 6.41 -9.96 -25.74
CA ASP A 276 7.28 -10.14 -26.91
C ASP A 276 6.77 -11.28 -27.82
N SER A 277 7.53 -11.61 -28.85
CA SER A 277 7.21 -12.71 -29.77
C SER A 277 7.31 -14.11 -29.15
N THR A 278 7.77 -14.24 -27.89
CA THR A 278 7.82 -15.53 -27.19
C THR A 278 6.45 -15.91 -26.62
N CYS A 279 5.55 -14.94 -26.51
CA CYS A 279 4.18 -15.16 -26.07
C CYS A 279 3.38 -15.98 -27.08
N SER A 280 2.65 -16.99 -26.59
CA SER A 280 1.69 -17.73 -27.41
C SER A 280 0.55 -16.83 -27.89
N SER A 281 -0.19 -17.25 -28.91
CA SER A 281 -1.35 -16.51 -29.41
C SER A 281 -2.35 -16.17 -28.30
N MET A 282 -2.81 -14.92 -28.27
CA MET A 282 -3.85 -14.42 -27.36
C MET A 282 -5.18 -14.19 -28.10
N GLN A 283 -5.37 -14.86 -29.24
CA GLN A 283 -6.59 -14.78 -30.04
C GLN A 283 -7.59 -15.84 -29.59
N CYS A 284 -8.85 -15.43 -29.38
CA CYS A 284 -9.93 -16.35 -29.06
C CYS A 284 -10.24 -17.28 -30.23
N SER A 285 -10.35 -18.58 -29.92
CA SER A 285 -10.68 -19.64 -30.88
C SER A 285 -11.94 -19.29 -31.68
N ASN A 286 -11.90 -19.56 -32.99
CA ASN A 286 -12.99 -19.28 -33.94
C ASN A 286 -13.43 -17.81 -34.02
N SER A 287 -12.53 -16.87 -33.69
CA SER A 287 -12.82 -15.43 -33.79
C SER A 287 -11.57 -14.64 -34.17
N SER A 288 -11.77 -13.40 -34.64
CA SER A 288 -10.70 -12.43 -34.81
C SER A 288 -10.42 -11.61 -33.54
N MET A 289 -11.06 -11.95 -32.41
CA MET A 289 -10.96 -11.17 -31.18
C MET A 289 -9.68 -11.53 -30.42
N MET A 290 -8.90 -10.50 -30.08
CA MET A 290 -7.77 -10.63 -29.17
C MET A 290 -8.25 -10.53 -27.71
N LEU A 291 -7.45 -11.07 -26.80
CA LEU A 291 -7.67 -10.97 -25.37
C LEU A 291 -7.96 -9.52 -24.94
N GLY A 292 -9.04 -9.34 -24.18
CA GLY A 292 -9.52 -8.02 -23.73
C GLY A 292 -10.52 -7.35 -24.68
N ASN A 293 -10.62 -7.78 -25.95
CA ASN A 293 -11.63 -7.23 -26.85
C ASN A 293 -13.03 -7.73 -26.47
N PHE A 294 -14.00 -6.83 -26.60
CA PHE A 294 -15.41 -7.15 -26.47
C PHE A 294 -16.24 -6.43 -27.51
N THR A 295 -17.38 -7.01 -27.87
CA THR A 295 -18.39 -6.40 -28.74
C THR A 295 -19.73 -6.34 -28.01
N LEU A 296 -20.45 -5.25 -28.23
CA LEU A 296 -21.78 -5.02 -27.66
C LEU A 296 -22.80 -4.95 -28.79
N MET A 297 -23.84 -5.77 -28.68
CA MET A 297 -25.01 -5.72 -29.56
C MET A 297 -26.25 -5.40 -28.73
N MET A 298 -26.86 -4.24 -29.00
CA MET A 298 -28.11 -3.84 -28.34
C MET A 298 -29.26 -4.75 -28.80
N THR A 299 -30.06 -5.21 -27.85
CA THR A 299 -31.27 -6.01 -28.09
C THR A 299 -32.43 -5.42 -27.31
N SER A 300 -33.67 -5.83 -27.62
CA SER A 300 -34.86 -5.38 -26.88
C SER A 300 -34.88 -5.84 -25.40
N ALA A 301 -34.08 -6.84 -25.04
CA ALA A 301 -34.00 -7.41 -23.69
C ALA A 301 -32.71 -7.00 -22.92
N GLY A 302 -31.88 -6.11 -23.49
CA GLY A 302 -30.60 -5.69 -22.90
C GLY A 302 -29.47 -5.71 -23.93
N CYS A 303 -28.25 -5.99 -23.49
CA CYS A 303 -27.06 -6.06 -24.35
C CYS A 303 -26.52 -7.49 -24.45
N SER A 304 -26.37 -7.99 -25.68
CA SER A 304 -25.56 -9.18 -25.93
C SER A 304 -24.09 -8.78 -25.99
N VAL A 305 -23.32 -9.23 -25.01
CA VAL A 305 -21.89 -8.94 -24.86
C VAL A 305 -21.13 -10.19 -25.27
N THR A 306 -20.26 -10.08 -26.27
CA THR A 306 -19.28 -11.12 -26.59
C THR A 306 -17.90 -10.61 -26.21
N SER A 307 -17.18 -11.31 -25.34
CA SER A 307 -15.83 -10.92 -24.91
C SER A 307 -14.84 -12.06 -25.04
N CYS A 308 -13.61 -11.70 -25.38
CA CYS A 308 -12.46 -12.59 -25.34
C CYS A 308 -11.73 -12.40 -24.01
N SER A 309 -11.89 -13.37 -23.11
CA SER A 309 -11.35 -13.35 -21.75
C SER A 309 -10.18 -14.31 -21.60
N TYR A 310 -9.34 -14.06 -20.60
CA TYR A 310 -8.22 -14.94 -20.30
C TYR A 310 -8.73 -16.18 -19.54
N GLY A 311 -8.27 -17.35 -19.96
CA GLY A 311 -8.69 -18.65 -19.42
C GLY A 311 -7.60 -19.39 -18.63
N GLY A 312 -6.45 -18.76 -18.38
CA GLY A 312 -5.33 -19.32 -17.63
C GLY A 312 -4.15 -19.78 -18.50
N TYR A 313 -3.09 -20.25 -17.84
CA TYR A 313 -1.82 -20.63 -18.48
C TYR A 313 -1.49 -22.11 -18.31
N VAL A 314 -1.15 -22.80 -19.39
CA VAL A 314 -0.78 -24.22 -19.37
C VAL A 314 0.40 -24.48 -20.30
N ASN A 315 1.52 -24.98 -19.76
CA ASN A 315 2.67 -25.46 -20.52
C ASN A 315 3.14 -24.51 -21.65
N GLY A 316 3.24 -23.21 -21.39
CA GLY A 316 3.65 -22.24 -22.41
C GLY A 316 2.51 -21.66 -23.25
N THR A 317 1.28 -22.13 -23.08
CA THR A 317 0.12 -21.73 -23.88
C THR A 317 -0.87 -20.93 -23.05
N ILE A 318 -1.25 -19.77 -23.56
CA ILE A 318 -2.30 -18.89 -23.04
C ILE A 318 -3.64 -19.45 -23.51
N LEU A 319 -4.50 -19.78 -22.56
CA LEU A 319 -5.88 -20.14 -22.84
C LEU A 319 -6.73 -18.88 -22.90
N THR A 320 -7.62 -18.83 -23.88
CA THR A 320 -8.56 -17.73 -24.06
C THR A 320 -9.98 -18.29 -24.19
N THR A 321 -10.93 -17.65 -23.52
CA THR A 321 -12.33 -18.08 -23.50
C THR A 321 -13.19 -17.00 -24.15
N LEU A 322 -13.85 -17.36 -25.24
CA LEU A 322 -14.86 -16.52 -25.88
C LEU A 322 -16.19 -16.77 -25.18
N THR A 323 -16.74 -15.74 -24.55
CA THR A 323 -18.05 -15.83 -23.87
C THR A 323 -19.02 -14.85 -24.49
N THR A 324 -20.25 -15.32 -24.76
CA THR A 324 -21.37 -14.47 -25.19
C THR A 324 -22.44 -14.54 -24.11
N SER A 325 -22.87 -13.38 -23.60
CA SER A 325 -23.86 -13.30 -22.53
C SER A 325 -24.79 -12.12 -22.72
N LEU A 326 -26.07 -12.34 -22.48
CA LEU A 326 -27.08 -11.28 -22.48
C LEU A 326 -27.13 -10.65 -21.08
N LYS A 327 -26.76 -9.37 -20.99
CA LYS A 327 -26.84 -8.59 -19.75
C LYS A 327 -28.01 -7.60 -19.83
N PRO A 328 -28.87 -7.50 -18.80
CA PRO A 328 -30.00 -6.57 -18.78
C PRO A 328 -29.52 -5.10 -18.78
N GLN A 329 -28.37 -4.84 -18.18
CA GLN A 329 -27.65 -3.56 -18.27
C GLN A 329 -26.38 -3.76 -19.09
N CYS A 330 -26.18 -2.88 -20.07
CA CYS A 330 -24.98 -2.89 -20.90
C CYS A 330 -23.77 -2.50 -20.04
N PRO A 331 -22.69 -3.28 -20.07
CA PRO A 331 -21.48 -2.91 -19.34
C PRO A 331 -20.92 -1.60 -19.88
N GLY A 332 -20.52 -0.72 -18.97
CA GLY A 332 -19.73 0.45 -19.32
C GLY A 332 -18.31 0.07 -19.75
N PRO A 333 -17.49 1.03 -20.22
CA PRO A 333 -16.08 0.79 -20.45
C PRO A 333 -15.41 0.31 -19.17
N HIS A 334 -14.53 -0.69 -19.29
CA HIS A 334 -13.75 -1.18 -18.15
C HIS A 334 -12.91 -0.04 -17.57
N GLN A 335 -13.01 0.15 -16.26
CA GLN A 335 -12.22 1.13 -15.54
C GLN A 335 -10.89 0.52 -15.13
N PHE A 336 -9.84 0.87 -15.86
CA PHE A 336 -8.49 0.49 -15.50
C PHE A 336 -8.00 1.31 -14.29
N PRO A 337 -7.33 0.69 -13.31
CA PRO A 337 -6.64 1.44 -12.27
C PRO A 337 -5.64 2.41 -12.89
N HIS A 338 -5.62 3.67 -12.43
CA HIS A 338 -4.68 4.65 -12.98
C HIS A 338 -3.24 4.23 -12.69
N LEU A 339 -2.40 4.13 -13.74
CA LEU A 339 -0.97 3.89 -13.58
C LEU A 339 -0.28 5.18 -13.14
N MET A 340 0.43 5.12 -12.04
CA MET A 340 1.24 6.23 -11.55
C MET A 340 2.60 6.22 -12.27
N PRO A 341 3.10 7.38 -12.73
CA PRO A 341 4.47 7.43 -13.22
C PRO A 341 5.39 7.02 -12.06
N PRO A 342 6.46 6.26 -12.36
CA PRO A 342 7.31 5.77 -11.30
C PRO A 342 7.95 6.94 -10.54
N PRO A 343 8.01 6.86 -9.20
CA PRO A 343 8.42 7.98 -8.38
C PRO A 343 9.86 8.36 -8.68
N THR A 344 10.13 9.67 -8.69
CA THR A 344 11.47 10.26 -8.83
C THR A 344 11.97 10.87 -7.51
N SER A 345 11.11 10.96 -6.50
CA SER A 345 11.42 11.44 -5.14
C SER A 345 10.42 10.86 -4.13
N SER A 346 10.84 10.71 -2.87
CA SER A 346 10.00 10.31 -1.76
C SER A 346 9.17 11.51 -1.27
N PHE A 347 8.02 11.78 -1.87
CA PHE A 347 7.09 12.77 -1.32
C PHE A 347 6.31 12.17 -0.16
N PHE A 348 6.76 12.44 1.06
CA PHE A 348 5.94 12.32 2.27
C PHE A 348 5.01 13.54 2.29
N GLU A 349 3.96 13.52 1.47
CA GLU A 349 2.91 14.53 1.54
C GLU A 349 1.99 14.14 2.71
N THR A 350 2.40 14.48 3.92
CA THR A 350 1.48 14.63 5.03
C THR A 350 0.38 15.58 4.54
N TYR A 351 -0.87 15.14 4.57
CA TYR A 351 -2.06 15.99 4.43
C TYR A 351 -2.02 17.10 5.50
N LEU A 352 -1.22 18.13 5.26
CA LEU A 352 -1.32 19.43 5.92
C LEU A 352 -1.78 20.36 4.82
N GLY A 353 -3.07 20.70 4.86
CA GLY A 353 -3.62 21.72 3.97
C GLY A 353 -2.77 23.00 4.04
N PRO A 354 -2.67 23.75 2.94
CA PRO A 354 -1.87 24.98 2.93
C PRO A 354 -2.40 25.90 4.04
N SER A 355 -1.51 26.26 4.97
CA SER A 355 -1.79 27.30 5.95
C SER A 355 -2.02 28.62 5.21
N PRO A 356 -3.08 29.39 5.54
CA PRO A 356 -3.35 30.64 4.84
C PRO A 356 -2.23 31.65 5.12
N THR A 357 -1.59 32.12 4.06
CA THR A 357 -0.58 33.18 4.11
C THR A 357 -1.22 34.51 4.55
N PRO A 358 -0.56 35.33 5.39
CA PRO A 358 -1.07 36.63 5.80
C PRO A 358 -1.02 37.64 4.64
N MET A 359 -2.10 38.42 4.46
CA MET A 359 -2.14 39.54 3.52
C MET A 359 -1.22 40.70 3.99
N PRO A 360 -0.39 41.29 3.10
CA PRO A 360 0.32 42.53 3.41
C PRO A 360 -0.58 43.76 3.23
N SER A 361 -0.48 44.67 4.20
CA SER A 361 -1.09 46.00 4.23
C SER A 361 -0.44 46.93 3.19
N GLU A 362 -1.21 47.50 2.28
CA GLU A 362 -0.75 48.55 1.35
C GLU A 362 -0.77 49.93 2.01
N GLY A 363 0.33 50.65 1.90
CA GLY A 363 0.44 52.07 2.16
C GLY A 363 1.62 52.70 1.43
N GLY A 364 1.35 53.63 0.51
CA GLY A 364 2.22 54.80 0.28
C GLY A 364 2.91 54.99 -1.07
N VAL A 365 2.27 55.78 -1.95
CA VAL A 365 2.76 56.90 -2.81
C VAL A 365 3.90 56.67 -3.85
N GLY A 366 3.61 57.04 -5.12
CA GLY A 366 4.49 57.02 -6.33
C GLY A 366 5.60 58.09 -6.42
N PRO A 367 6.15 58.50 -7.61
CA PRO A 367 5.42 58.77 -8.88
C PRO A 367 6.11 58.46 -10.26
N GLN A 368 5.24 58.36 -11.31
CA GLN A 368 5.29 58.81 -12.73
C GLN A 368 6.50 58.58 -13.69
N MET A 369 6.23 57.99 -14.89
CA MET A 369 6.09 58.73 -16.19
C MET A 369 5.73 57.87 -17.44
N ALA A 370 4.70 58.33 -18.17
CA ALA A 370 4.52 58.60 -19.62
C ALA A 370 4.46 57.54 -20.77
N GLY A 371 3.30 57.56 -21.48
CA GLY A 371 3.09 57.49 -22.96
C GLY A 371 2.91 56.10 -23.60
N MET A 372 2.00 55.78 -24.54
CA MET A 372 1.09 56.51 -25.45
C MET A 372 0.03 55.51 -26.00
N ALA A 373 -1.17 55.97 -26.36
CA ALA A 373 -2.28 55.24 -27.04
C ALA A 373 -2.27 55.56 -28.59
N PRO A 374 -3.22 55.16 -29.50
CA PRO A 374 -4.67 54.95 -29.26
C PRO A 374 -5.51 54.02 -30.23
N ILE A 375 -6.84 54.04 -29.97
CA ILE A 375 -8.06 53.91 -30.84
C ILE A 375 -8.63 52.52 -31.22
N SER A 376 -9.78 52.13 -30.61
CA SER A 376 -11.13 52.21 -31.24
C SER A 376 -12.24 51.46 -30.45
N SER A 377 -13.40 52.09 -30.33
CA SER A 377 -14.75 51.62 -29.93
C SER A 377 -15.76 52.62 -30.56
N PRO A 378 -17.12 52.54 -30.49
CA PRO A 378 -18.05 51.80 -29.59
C PRO A 378 -19.40 51.41 -30.32
N PRO A 379 -20.65 51.48 -29.76
CA PRO A 379 -21.22 51.33 -28.39
C PRO A 379 -22.46 50.38 -28.30
N VAL A 380 -23.06 50.20 -27.10
CA VAL A 380 -24.52 50.39 -26.76
C VAL A 380 -24.86 49.97 -25.29
N ASN A 381 -25.38 50.95 -24.52
CA ASN A 381 -26.39 51.01 -23.40
C ASN A 381 -26.85 49.77 -22.59
N SER A 382 -27.37 49.81 -21.34
CA SER A 382 -27.61 50.82 -20.26
C SER A 382 -28.37 50.16 -19.08
N GLY A 383 -28.17 50.59 -17.81
CA GLY A 383 -29.20 50.53 -16.74
C GLY A 383 -28.79 50.01 -15.32
N PRO A 384 -29.00 50.76 -14.21
CA PRO A 384 -28.62 50.38 -12.83
C PRO A 384 -29.81 50.00 -11.90
N PRO A 385 -29.58 49.41 -10.70
CA PRO A 385 -30.59 49.30 -9.64
C PRO A 385 -30.38 50.30 -8.48
N PRO A 386 -31.42 50.57 -7.65
CA PRO A 386 -31.43 51.66 -6.69
C PRO A 386 -30.97 51.30 -5.26
N SER A 387 -30.65 52.36 -4.53
CA SER A 387 -30.26 52.47 -3.12
C SER A 387 -31.45 52.67 -2.15
N HIS A 388 -31.36 52.16 -0.91
CA HIS A 388 -31.85 52.76 0.35
C HIS A 388 -31.23 51.95 1.52
N ARG A 389 -30.24 52.46 2.27
CA ARG A 389 -30.25 53.40 3.43
C ARG A 389 -30.99 52.89 4.68
N HIS A 390 -30.31 53.01 5.84
CA HIS A 390 -30.84 52.69 7.17
C HIS A 390 -29.82 52.22 8.24
N VAL A 391 -28.76 53.01 8.53
CA VAL A 391 -28.27 53.45 9.88
C VAL A 391 -28.76 52.65 11.10
N GLY A 392 -27.95 52.25 12.10
CA GLY A 392 -26.56 52.54 12.44
C GLY A 392 -26.27 52.08 13.89
N ASP A 393 -24.97 52.12 14.23
CA ASP A 393 -24.40 52.38 15.57
C ASP A 393 -24.64 51.39 16.74
N VAL A 394 -23.72 51.17 17.68
CA VAL A 394 -22.28 51.42 17.88
C VAL A 394 -21.99 50.89 19.30
N LEU A 395 -20.78 50.35 19.52
CA LEU A 395 -20.07 50.13 20.80
C LEU A 395 -20.84 49.52 22.01
N ALA A 396 -20.31 48.50 22.70
CA ALA A 396 -19.29 48.76 23.72
C ALA A 396 -18.83 47.46 24.46
N LEU A 397 -17.50 47.40 24.69
CA LEU A 397 -16.77 46.97 25.90
C LEU A 397 -16.98 45.53 26.44
N LEU A 398 -16.02 44.60 26.34
CA LEU A 398 -14.74 44.42 27.08
C LEU A 398 -14.84 44.28 28.62
N ALA A 399 -14.25 43.17 29.11
CA ALA A 399 -13.85 42.80 30.49
C ALA A 399 -15.00 42.27 31.40
N LEU A 400 -14.88 41.19 32.19
CA LEU A 400 -13.83 40.82 33.15
C LEU A 400 -13.94 39.34 33.61
N CYS A 401 -12.78 38.77 33.98
CA CYS A 401 -12.47 37.88 35.13
C CYS A 401 -13.25 36.57 35.39
N LEU A 402 -12.58 35.41 35.39
CA LEU A 402 -11.71 34.80 36.45
C LEU A 402 -12.48 34.14 37.62
N VAL A 403 -12.31 32.80 37.67
CA VAL A 403 -12.25 31.88 38.84
C VAL A 403 -13.51 31.63 39.69
N ALA A 404 -13.99 30.38 39.62
CA ALA A 404 -14.29 29.52 40.77
C ALA A 404 -14.43 28.06 40.26
N ASN A 405 -13.39 27.24 40.43
CA ASN A 405 -13.27 26.16 41.45
C ASN A 405 -14.37 25.08 41.36
N LEU A 406 -14.02 23.87 40.94
CA LEU A 406 -13.54 22.78 41.82
C LEU A 406 -14.54 22.49 42.95
N LEU A 407 -15.40 21.49 42.69
CA LEU A 407 -15.77 20.38 43.57
C LEU A 407 -16.93 19.64 42.89
N TRP A 408 -16.62 18.54 42.21
CA TRP A 408 -17.10 17.17 42.46
C TRP A 408 -16.33 16.21 41.56
#